data_AF-A0A3L7R0S2-F1
#
_entry.id   AF-A0A3L7R0S2-F1
#
_cell.length_a   1.000
_cell.length_b   1.000
_cell.length_c   1.000
_cell.angle_alpha   90.00
_cell.angle_beta   90.00
_cell.angle_gamma   90.00
#
_symmetry.space_group_name_H-M   'P 1'
#
loop_
_entity.id
_entity.type
_entity.pdbx_description
1 polymer ?
#
loop_
_entity_poly.entity_id
_entity_poly.type
_entity_poly.pdbx_seq_one_letter_code
_entity_poly.pdbx_strand_id
1 'polypeptide(L)'
;MAIGGVLVAAPIIGAAVAPGMLPEKDQWISLGAAKNWVAATTVLIKFRNPGGAPDDGITRENACYVRCIEAGKFQVFAVNCAHLGCPVEWFSQSRLFMCPCHGGVYYEDGSRASGPPPRGLFEFEWRIREGQLEIHSGRLPGLQEGT
;
A
#
# COMPACT_ATOMS: atom_id res chain seq x y z
N MET A 1 53.83 34.14 15.32
CA MET A 1 52.49 34.16 14.71
C MET A 1 52.59 33.65 13.29
N ALA A 2 52.03 32.49 13.00
CA ALA A 2 51.55 32.13 11.67
C ALA A 2 50.43 31.10 11.90
N ILE A 3 49.22 31.56 11.59
CA ILE A 3 47.94 30.90 11.82
C ILE A 3 47.59 30.13 10.55
N GLY A 4 47.06 28.92 10.72
CA GLY A 4 45.90 28.48 9.95
C GLY A 4 46.17 27.67 8.70
N GLY A 5 45.51 26.51 8.63
CA GLY A 5 45.33 25.78 7.39
C GLY A 5 45.07 24.28 7.53
N VAL A 6 44.30 23.82 8.52
CA VAL A 6 43.70 22.48 8.40
C VAL A 6 42.58 22.61 7.39
N LEU A 7 42.84 22.18 6.15
CA LEU A 7 41.81 21.95 5.15
C LEU A 7 40.83 20.93 5.73
N VAL A 8 39.63 21.38 6.09
CA VAL A 8 38.50 20.51 6.44
C VAL A 8 38.06 19.83 5.15
N ALA A 9 38.75 18.75 4.78
CA ALA A 9 38.43 17.91 3.63
C ALA A 9 37.44 16.79 4.00
N ALA A 10 36.45 17.07 4.83
CA ALA A 10 35.39 16.13 5.18
C ALA A 10 34.06 16.91 5.31
N PRO A 11 32.99 16.58 4.54
CA PRO A 11 32.70 15.32 3.85
C PRO A 11 32.19 15.52 2.41
N ILE A 12 33.08 15.50 1.40
CA ILE A 12 32.65 15.23 0.00
C ILE A 12 32.66 13.71 -0.27
N ILE A 13 33.51 12.97 0.44
CA ILE A 13 33.68 11.52 0.28
C ILE A 13 32.47 10.74 0.82
N GLY A 14 31.71 11.30 1.77
CA GLY A 14 30.48 10.68 2.28
C GLY A 14 29.36 10.55 1.23
N ALA A 15 29.40 11.36 0.16
CA ALA A 15 28.43 11.27 -0.94
C ALA A 15 28.82 10.23 -2.01
N ALA A 16 30.04 9.69 -1.97
CA ALA A 16 30.58 8.83 -3.01
C ALA A 16 30.68 7.35 -2.62
N VAL A 17 30.61 7.01 -1.33
CA VAL A 17 30.70 5.62 -0.88
C VAL A 17 29.31 5.01 -0.71
N ALA A 18 28.87 4.42 -1.83
CA ALA A 18 27.75 3.49 -2.06
C ALA A 18 26.34 4.06 -2.34
N PRO A 19 25.94 4.24 -3.63
CA PRO A 19 24.54 4.08 -4.04
C PRO A 19 24.20 2.58 -4.09
N GLY A 20 24.56 1.84 -3.04
CA GLY A 20 24.77 0.40 -3.08
C GLY A 20 23.85 -0.35 -2.13
N MET A 21 22.53 -0.21 -2.37
CA MET A 21 21.38 -1.00 -1.91
C MET A 21 20.23 -0.04 -1.58
N LEU A 22 19.67 0.59 -2.60
CA LEU A 22 18.29 1.05 -2.47
C LEU A 22 17.45 -0.20 -2.17
N PRO A 23 16.66 -0.25 -1.08
CA PRO A 23 15.82 -1.39 -0.79
C PRO A 23 14.99 -1.75 -2.03
N GLU A 24 14.93 -3.04 -2.34
CA GLU A 24 14.13 -3.54 -3.46
C GLU A 24 12.72 -2.98 -3.29
N LYS A 25 12.28 -2.20 -4.28
CA LYS A 25 11.03 -1.45 -4.17
C LYS A 25 9.84 -2.38 -4.13
N ASP A 26 9.90 -3.49 -4.86
CA ASP A 26 8.84 -4.50 -4.98
C ASP A 26 9.14 -5.70 -4.08
N GLN A 27 8.34 -5.88 -3.04
CA GLN A 27 8.48 -6.98 -2.08
C GLN A 27 7.13 -7.51 -1.62
N TRP A 28 7.12 -8.78 -1.22
CA TRP A 28 5.97 -9.39 -0.57
C TRP A 28 5.95 -9.01 0.92
N ILE A 29 4.87 -8.39 1.36
CA ILE A 29 4.66 -7.97 2.75
C ILE A 29 3.62 -8.87 3.40
N SER A 30 3.96 -9.45 4.53
CA SER A 30 3.01 -10.20 5.36
C SER A 30 2.02 -9.26 6.05
N LEU A 31 0.73 -9.56 5.88
CA LEU A 31 -0.38 -8.94 6.62
C LEU A 31 -0.80 -9.77 7.84
N GLY A 32 -0.19 -10.94 8.06
CA GLY A 32 -0.44 -11.84 9.18
C GLY A 32 -1.01 -13.21 8.78
N ALA A 33 -1.26 -14.06 9.77
CA ALA A 33 -1.62 -15.46 9.53
C ALA A 33 -3.00 -15.60 8.84
N ALA A 34 -3.07 -16.37 7.76
CA ALA A 34 -4.26 -16.58 6.95
C ALA A 34 -5.47 -17.16 7.74
N LYS A 35 -5.20 -17.84 8.86
CA LYS A 35 -6.24 -18.38 9.75
C LYS A 35 -6.90 -17.35 10.67
N ASN A 36 -6.31 -16.16 10.83
CA ASN A 36 -6.80 -15.14 11.76
C ASN A 36 -7.89 -14.25 11.16
N TRP A 37 -8.22 -14.45 9.88
CA TRP A 37 -9.21 -13.64 9.17
C TRP A 37 -10.60 -14.29 9.25
N VAL A 38 -11.60 -13.50 9.61
CA VAL A 38 -12.99 -13.97 9.73
C VAL A 38 -13.65 -13.95 8.35
N ALA A 39 -14.26 -15.07 7.95
CA ALA A 39 -14.98 -15.17 6.68
C ALA A 39 -16.12 -14.13 6.58
N ALA A 40 -16.40 -13.69 5.36
CA ALA A 40 -17.36 -12.64 5.03
C ALA A 40 -17.12 -11.29 5.74
N THR A 41 -15.86 -10.97 6.06
CA THR A 41 -15.49 -9.66 6.63
C THR A 41 -14.52 -8.90 5.73
N THR A 42 -14.60 -7.58 5.80
CA THR A 42 -13.68 -6.65 5.16
C THR A 42 -13.10 -5.75 6.24
N VAL A 43 -11.78 -5.71 6.35
CA VAL A 43 -11.08 -4.94 7.38
C VAL A 43 -9.97 -4.09 6.78
N LEU A 44 -9.74 -2.91 7.36
CA LEU A 44 -8.64 -2.03 6.97
C LEU A 44 -7.36 -2.48 7.68
N ILE A 45 -6.29 -2.65 6.93
CA ILE A 45 -4.99 -3.09 7.42
C ILE A 45 -3.95 -2.08 7.03
N LYS A 46 -3.21 -1.59 8.03
CA LYS A 46 -2.06 -0.72 7.82
C LYS A 46 -0.81 -1.57 7.62
N PHE A 47 0.05 -1.14 6.72
CA PHE A 47 1.34 -1.77 6.47
C PHE A 47 2.37 -0.72 6.09
N ARG A 48 3.65 -1.06 6.22
CA ARG A 48 4.75 -0.18 5.87
C ARG A 48 5.30 -0.55 4.50
N ASN A 49 5.27 0.37 3.54
CA ASN A 49 5.83 0.15 2.21
C ASN A 49 7.32 -0.26 2.30
N PRO A 50 7.79 -1.23 1.49
CA PRO A 50 9.12 -1.82 1.65
C PRO A 50 10.22 -0.92 1.06
N GLY A 51 9.89 -0.14 0.02
CA GLY A 51 10.73 0.94 -0.49
C GLY A 51 10.76 2.16 0.43
N GLY A 52 11.78 3.01 0.26
CA GLY A 52 11.95 4.28 0.96
C GLY A 52 13.22 4.36 1.80
N ALA A 53 13.62 5.58 2.14
CA ALA A 53 14.74 5.85 3.03
C ALA A 53 14.39 5.47 4.49
N PRO A 54 15.38 5.22 5.37
CA PRO A 54 15.14 4.89 6.77
C PRO A 54 14.36 5.99 7.54
N ASP A 55 14.52 7.25 7.14
CA ASP A 55 13.98 8.46 7.75
C ASP A 55 12.67 8.96 7.14
N ASP A 56 12.11 8.25 6.16
CA ASP A 56 10.83 8.60 5.53
C ASP A 56 9.62 8.59 6.50
N GLY A 57 9.79 8.00 7.70
CA GLY A 57 8.82 8.06 8.78
C GLY A 57 7.40 7.65 8.36
N ILE A 58 6.42 8.52 8.65
CA ILE A 58 5.00 8.29 8.36
C ILE A 58 4.69 8.16 6.87
N THR A 59 5.54 8.66 5.98
CA THR A 59 5.28 8.62 4.53
C THR A 59 5.39 7.19 3.98
N ARG A 60 5.97 6.27 4.75
CA ARG A 60 6.00 4.83 4.42
C ARG A 60 4.76 4.07 4.90
N GLU A 61 3.93 4.67 5.73
CA GLU A 61 2.70 4.03 6.19
C GLU A 61 1.67 4.04 5.06
N ASN A 62 1.07 2.89 4.81
CA ASN A 62 0.03 2.71 3.81
C ASN A 62 -1.06 1.79 4.36
N ALA A 63 -2.13 1.61 3.59
CA ALA A 63 -3.22 0.74 3.98
C ALA A 63 -3.87 0.04 2.80
N CYS A 64 -4.46 -1.12 3.09
CA CYS A 64 -5.28 -1.88 2.15
C CYS A 64 -6.52 -2.40 2.87
N TYR A 65 -7.55 -2.73 2.12
CA TYR A 65 -8.68 -3.50 2.63
C TYR A 65 -8.48 -4.98 2.34
N VAL A 66 -8.53 -5.81 3.37
CA VAL A 66 -8.55 -7.27 3.21
C VAL A 66 -9.99 -7.74 3.36
N ARG A 67 -10.56 -8.25 2.27
CA ARG A 67 -11.83 -8.96 2.26
C ARG A 67 -11.56 -10.47 2.32
N CYS A 68 -11.98 -11.10 3.40
CA CYS A 68 -11.96 -12.55 3.54
C CYS A 68 -13.31 -13.09 3.03
N ILE A 69 -13.32 -13.68 1.84
CA ILE A 69 -14.53 -14.23 1.24
C ILE A 69 -14.93 -15.51 2.00
N GLU A 70 -13.95 -16.40 2.14
CA GLU A 70 -14.01 -17.66 2.89
C GLU A 70 -12.60 -17.98 3.39
N ALA A 71 -12.46 -18.99 4.25
CA ALA A 71 -11.17 -19.36 4.81
C ALA A 71 -10.13 -19.65 3.70
N GLY A 72 -9.06 -18.87 3.65
CA GLY A 72 -7.99 -19.00 2.66
C GLY A 72 -8.27 -18.33 1.30
N LYS A 73 -9.43 -17.68 1.12
CA LYS A 73 -9.78 -16.97 -0.10
C LYS A 73 -9.98 -15.49 0.17
N PHE A 74 -9.07 -14.69 -0.36
CA PHE A 74 -9.00 -13.26 -0.09
C PHE A 74 -9.20 -12.45 -1.36
N GLN A 75 -9.58 -11.20 -1.14
CA GLN A 75 -9.50 -10.13 -2.11
C GLN A 75 -8.91 -8.92 -1.37
N VAL A 76 -7.85 -8.31 -1.91
CA VAL A 76 -7.11 -7.26 -1.20
C VAL A 76 -7.15 -5.99 -2.04
N PHE A 77 -7.86 -4.98 -1.58
CA PHE A 77 -8.06 -3.73 -2.32
C PHE A 77 -7.09 -2.65 -1.86
N ALA A 78 -6.63 -1.84 -2.81
CA ALA A 78 -6.07 -0.53 -2.49
C ALA A 78 -7.15 0.38 -1.91
N VAL A 79 -6.77 1.23 -0.96
CA VAL A 79 -7.68 2.25 -0.41
C VAL A 79 -7.99 3.35 -1.43
N ASN A 80 -7.24 3.44 -2.52
CA ASN A 80 -7.34 4.52 -3.49
C ASN A 80 -8.56 4.34 -4.40
N CYS A 81 -9.46 5.32 -4.36
CA CYS A 81 -10.56 5.45 -5.30
C CYS A 81 -10.04 5.52 -6.74
N ALA A 82 -10.65 4.73 -7.63
CA ALA A 82 -10.31 4.68 -9.04
C ALA A 82 -10.67 5.94 -9.86
N HIS A 83 -11.14 7.01 -9.22
CA HIS A 83 -11.27 8.32 -9.87
C HIS A 83 -9.93 9.06 -9.85
N LEU A 84 -9.55 9.61 -8.69
CA LEU A 84 -8.33 10.44 -8.51
C LEU A 84 -7.53 10.04 -7.26
N GLY A 85 -7.76 8.85 -6.71
CA GLY A 85 -6.92 8.27 -5.66
C GLY A 85 -7.26 8.65 -4.21
N CYS A 86 -8.34 9.40 -3.95
CA CYS A 86 -8.83 9.63 -2.59
C CYS A 86 -9.08 8.30 -1.83
N PRO A 87 -8.82 8.23 -0.52
CA PRO A 87 -9.10 7.04 0.26
C PRO A 87 -10.61 6.75 0.31
N VAL A 88 -11.00 5.51 0.04
CA VAL A 88 -12.36 5.00 0.24
C VAL A 88 -12.53 4.46 1.65
N GLU A 89 -13.76 4.49 2.15
CA GLU A 89 -14.15 3.94 3.45
C GLU A 89 -15.09 2.74 3.26
N TRP A 90 -14.93 1.66 4.02
CA TRP A 90 -15.83 0.51 4.02
C TRP A 90 -16.99 0.69 5.02
N PHE A 91 -18.22 0.59 4.54
CA PHE A 91 -19.43 0.65 5.35
C PHE A 91 -20.07 -0.75 5.42
N SER A 92 -19.85 -1.45 6.54
CA SER A 92 -20.29 -2.84 6.73
C SER A 92 -21.81 -3.02 6.66
N GLN A 93 -22.59 -2.05 7.15
CA GLN A 93 -24.06 -2.12 7.15
C GLN A 93 -24.64 -2.13 5.73
N SER A 94 -24.08 -1.31 4.83
CA SER A 94 -24.50 -1.26 3.43
C SER A 94 -23.74 -2.21 2.52
N ARG A 95 -22.61 -2.76 3.00
CA ARG A 95 -21.64 -3.53 2.22
C ARG A 95 -21.11 -2.77 0.99
N LEU A 96 -20.73 -1.51 1.21
CA LEU A 96 -20.25 -0.62 0.15
C LEU A 96 -18.95 0.06 0.58
N PHE A 97 -18.07 0.29 -0.39
CA PHE A 97 -17.00 1.29 -0.25
C PHE A 97 -17.49 2.62 -0.77
N MET A 98 -17.22 3.71 -0.04
CA MET A 98 -17.60 5.06 -0.45
C MET A 98 -16.39 6.00 -0.41
N CYS A 99 -16.24 6.79 -1.47
CA CYS A 99 -15.24 7.83 -1.59
C CYS A 99 -15.86 9.19 -1.24
N PRO A 100 -15.38 9.89 -0.19
CA PRO A 100 -15.96 11.14 0.27
C PRO A 100 -15.70 12.33 -0.66
N CYS A 101 -14.73 12.22 -1.57
CA CYS A 101 -14.32 13.36 -2.41
C CYS A 101 -15.38 13.75 -3.45
N HIS A 102 -15.90 12.78 -4.21
CA HIS A 102 -16.83 13.04 -5.32
C HIS A 102 -17.94 11.97 -5.44
N GLY A 103 -18.20 11.22 -4.37
CA GLY A 103 -19.28 10.24 -4.33
C GLY A 103 -19.05 8.97 -5.17
N GLY A 104 -17.79 8.54 -5.32
CA GLY A 104 -17.50 7.23 -5.90
C GLY A 104 -18.00 6.11 -4.97
N VAL A 105 -18.70 5.11 -5.51
CA VAL A 105 -19.26 4.00 -4.73
C VAL A 105 -18.89 2.67 -5.39
N TYR A 106 -18.51 1.69 -4.57
CA TYR A 106 -18.15 0.35 -5.01
C TYR A 106 -18.88 -0.71 -4.19
N TYR A 107 -19.22 -1.82 -4.82
CA TYR A 107 -19.76 -2.99 -4.14
C TYR A 107 -18.68 -3.70 -3.31
N GLU A 108 -19.09 -4.67 -2.50
CA GLU A 108 -18.19 -5.45 -1.65
C GLU A 108 -17.07 -6.18 -2.41
N ASP A 109 -17.30 -6.51 -3.68
CA ASP A 109 -16.32 -7.15 -4.57
C ASP A 109 -15.39 -6.15 -5.28
N GLY A 110 -15.51 -4.86 -4.96
CA GLY A 110 -14.72 -3.79 -5.55
C GLY A 110 -15.25 -3.29 -6.89
N SER A 111 -16.29 -3.91 -7.47
CA SER A 111 -16.88 -3.46 -8.72
C SER A 111 -17.56 -2.10 -8.55
N ARG A 112 -17.54 -1.28 -9.61
CA ARG A 112 -18.10 0.07 -9.58
C ARG A 112 -19.62 0.02 -9.44
N ALA A 113 -20.15 0.64 -8.39
CA ALA A 113 -21.58 0.79 -8.18
C ALA A 113 -22.10 2.13 -8.70
N SER A 114 -21.40 3.24 -8.41
CA SER A 114 -21.86 4.59 -8.78
C SER A 114 -20.73 5.63 -8.74
N GLY A 115 -21.07 6.85 -9.17
CA GLY A 115 -20.21 8.02 -9.11
C GLY A 115 -19.27 8.20 -10.30
N PRO A 116 -18.36 9.19 -10.23
CA PRO A 116 -17.43 9.51 -11.30
C PRO A 116 -16.39 8.43 -11.68
N PRO A 117 -15.92 7.52 -10.79
CA PRO A 117 -14.86 6.58 -11.16
C PRO A 117 -15.22 5.79 -12.43
N PRO A 118 -14.30 5.55 -13.37
CA PRO A 118 -14.59 4.83 -14.62
C PRO A 118 -14.57 3.29 -14.48
N ARG A 119 -14.06 2.77 -13.36
CA ARG A 119 -13.79 1.34 -13.11
C ARG A 119 -13.93 0.98 -11.63
N GLY A 120 -13.76 -0.30 -11.30
CA GLY A 120 -13.72 -0.82 -9.93
C GLY A 120 -12.46 -0.41 -9.15
N LEU A 121 -12.40 -0.79 -7.87
CA LEU A 121 -11.23 -0.58 -7.02
C LEU A 121 -10.00 -1.33 -7.56
N PHE A 122 -8.83 -0.81 -7.26
CA PHE A 122 -7.58 -1.51 -7.56
C PHE A 122 -7.34 -2.62 -6.54
N GLU A 123 -6.72 -3.70 -7.00
CA GLU A 123 -6.39 -4.85 -6.16
C GLU A 123 -4.89 -5.04 -6.06
N PHE A 124 -4.43 -5.48 -4.89
CA PHE A 124 -3.09 -6.00 -4.72
C PHE A 124 -3.05 -7.45 -5.19
N GLU A 125 -1.95 -7.83 -5.84
CA GLU A 125 -1.59 -9.24 -5.93
C GLU A 125 -1.34 -9.77 -4.52
N TRP A 126 -1.90 -10.93 -4.22
CA TRP A 126 -1.76 -11.56 -2.92
C TRP A 126 -1.46 -13.05 -3.05
N ARG A 127 -0.87 -13.62 -2.01
CA ARG A 127 -0.64 -15.06 -1.89
C ARG A 127 -0.68 -15.50 -0.44
N ILE A 128 -0.83 -16.82 -0.23
CA ILE A 128 -0.55 -17.43 1.07
C ILE A 128 0.81 -18.11 0.99
N ARG A 129 1.74 -17.71 1.85
CA ARG A 129 3.07 -18.33 1.97
C ARG A 129 3.33 -18.67 3.43
N GLU A 130 3.67 -19.94 3.71
CA GLU A 130 3.95 -20.40 5.08
C GLU A 130 2.81 -20.06 6.08
N GLY A 131 1.57 -20.11 5.59
CA GLY A 131 0.37 -19.78 6.38
C GLY A 131 0.16 -18.28 6.63
N GLN A 132 0.96 -17.40 6.03
CA GLN A 132 0.80 -15.94 6.08
C GLN A 132 0.13 -15.43 4.81
N LEU A 133 -0.83 -14.51 4.96
CA LEU A 133 -1.34 -13.73 3.85
C LEU A 133 -0.31 -12.63 3.53
N GLU A 134 0.22 -12.65 2.32
CA GLU A 134 1.16 -11.66 1.81
C GLU A 134 0.53 -10.87 0.66
N ILE A 135 0.87 -9.58 0.55
CA ILE A 135 0.58 -8.75 -0.61
C ILE A 135 1.87 -8.34 -1.32
N HIS A 136 1.83 -8.23 -2.64
CA HIS A 136 2.92 -7.66 -3.40
C HIS A 136 2.84 -6.13 -3.33
N SER A 137 3.83 -5.52 -2.68
CA SER A 137 3.86 -4.07 -2.41
C SER A 137 5.15 -3.47 -2.93
N GLY A 138 5.07 -2.25 -3.48
CA GLY A 138 6.22 -1.53 -4.00
C GLY A 138 5.86 -0.50 -5.06
N ARG A 139 5.06 -0.96 -6.03
CA ARG A 139 4.14 -0.14 -6.80
C ARG A 139 2.75 -0.29 -6.19
N LEU A 140 2.17 0.80 -5.71
CA LEU A 140 0.77 0.79 -5.26
C LEU A 140 -0.15 0.62 -6.48
N PRO A 141 -1.13 -0.30 -6.42
CA PRO A 141 -2.14 -0.41 -7.44
C PRO A 141 -2.85 0.93 -7.67
N GLY A 142 -3.05 1.30 -8.92
CA GLY A 142 -3.48 2.67 -9.22
C GLY A 142 -3.78 2.95 -10.68
N LEU A 143 -4.08 4.23 -10.99
CA LEU A 143 -4.54 4.69 -12.32
C LEU A 143 -3.56 4.40 -13.47
N GLN A 144 -2.30 4.09 -13.14
CA GLN A 144 -1.26 3.77 -14.12
C GLN A 144 -1.35 2.31 -14.62
N GLU A 145 -2.12 1.46 -13.94
CA GLU A 145 -2.38 0.09 -14.36
C GLU A 145 -3.53 0.09 -15.36
N GLY A 146 -3.24 -0.28 -16.61
CA GLY A 146 -4.25 -0.41 -17.66
C GLY A 146 -5.36 -1.37 -17.26
N THR A 147 -6.58 -1.07 -17.70
CA THR A 147 -7.77 -1.93 -17.57
C THR A 147 -7.69 -3.16 -18.45
#